data_AF-A0A3N5UEP0-F1
#
_entry.id   AF-A0A3N5UEP0-F1
#
_cell.length_a   1.000
_cell.length_b   1.000
_cell.length_c   1.000
_cell.angle_alpha   90.00
_cell.angle_beta   90.00
_cell.angle_gamma   90.00
#
_symmetry.space_group_name_H-M   'P 1'
#
loop_
_entity.id
_entity.type
_entity.pdbx_description
1 polymer ?
#
loop_
_entity_poly.entity_id
_entity_poly.type
_entity_poly.pdbx_seq_one_letter_code
_entity_poly.pdbx_strand_id
1 'polypeptide(L)' 'MKKEIAFVLNGNRMEMEVDPFWTLLELLREELEMTGTKYGCGSGECGACTVLVNGKAVNSCLFPAVEIDGAT' A
#
# COMPACT_ATOMS: atom_id res chain seq x y z
N MET A 1 0.45 -11.56 13.60
CA MET A 1 0.44 -10.50 14.65
C MET A 1 0.50 -9.19 13.90
N LYS A 2 -0.43 -8.28 14.12
CA LYS A 2 -0.44 -6.99 13.41
C LYS A 2 0.67 -6.08 13.93
N LYS A 3 1.10 -5.12 13.09
CA LYS A 3 2.06 -4.06 13.44
C LYS A 3 1.39 -2.70 13.37
N GLU A 4 1.57 -1.88 14.40
CA GLU A 4 1.28 -0.46 14.31
C GLU A 4 2.30 0.22 13.41
N ILE A 5 1.81 1.01 12.45
CA ILE A 5 2.62 1.83 11.55
C ILE A 5 2.03 3.24 11.42
N ALA A 6 2.87 4.22 11.09
CA ALA A 6 2.46 5.60 10.86
C ALA A 6 3.01 6.11 9.52
N PHE A 7 2.16 6.65 8.65
CA PHE A 7 2.55 7.07 7.30
C PHE A 7 1.71 8.26 6.81
N VAL A 8 2.08 8.81 5.65
CA VAL A 8 1.30 9.85 4.97
C VAL A 8 0.69 9.27 3.70
N LEU A 9 -0.63 9.38 3.56
CA LEU A 9 -1.35 8.94 2.37
C LEU A 9 -2.08 10.12 1.73
N ASN A 10 -1.68 10.45 0.50
CA ASN A 10 -2.24 11.58 -0.26
C ASN A 10 -2.26 12.90 0.56
N GLY A 11 -1.21 13.13 1.36
CA GLY A 11 -1.06 14.31 2.21
C GLY A 11 -1.71 14.21 3.59
N ASN A 12 -2.41 13.13 3.92
CA ASN A 12 -3.03 12.92 5.22
C ASN A 12 -2.19 11.97 6.07
N ARG A 13 -1.90 12.34 7.32
CA ARG A 13 -1.21 11.46 8.27
C ARG A 13 -2.17 10.37 8.74
N MET A 14 -1.71 9.12 8.69
CA MET A 14 -2.45 7.91 9.06
C MET A 14 -1.65 7.13 10.12
N GLU A 15 -2.33 6.52 11.07
CA GLU A 15 -1.77 5.60 12.06
C GLU A 15 -2.73 4.41 12.20
N MET A 16 -2.25 3.17 11.99
CA MET A 16 -3.10 1.98 12.04
C MET A 16 -2.32 0.69 12.25
N GLU A 17 -3.03 -0.38 12.62
CA GLU A 17 -2.49 -1.74 12.65
C GLU A 17 -2.59 -2.42 11.28
N VAL A 18 -1.46 -2.93 10.78
CA VAL A 18 -1.35 -3.61 9.49
C VAL A 18 -0.91 -5.05 9.67
N ASP A 19 -1.53 -5.98 8.94
CA ASP A 19 -1.05 -7.36 8.88
C ASP A 19 0.26 -7.43 8.06
N PRO A 20 1.34 -8.03 8.58
CA PRO A 20 2.62 -8.13 7.87
C PRO A 20 2.57 -8.92 6.55
N PHE A 21 1.51 -9.70 6.31
CA PHE A 21 1.32 -10.43 5.06
C PHE A 21 0.52 -9.66 4.01
N TRP A 22 -0.04 -8.50 4.36
CA TRP A 22 -0.72 -7.67 3.38
C TRP A 22 0.27 -7.00 2.43
N THR A 23 -0.13 -6.99 1.17
CA THR A 23 0.40 -6.10 0.16
C THR A 23 -0.16 -4.69 0.34
N LEU A 24 0.54 -3.69 -0.16
CA LEU A 24 0.07 -2.31 -0.17
C LEU A 24 -1.22 -2.19 -0.99
N LEU A 25 -1.41 -3.04 -2.01
CA LEU A 25 -2.65 -3.07 -2.78
C LEU A 25 -3.84 -3.50 -1.92
N GLU A 26 -3.70 -4.56 -1.11
CA GLU A 26 -4.74 -5.03 -0.21
C GLU A 26 -5.07 -3.98 0.86
N LEU A 27 -4.05 -3.39 1.49
CA LEU A 27 -4.24 -2.31 2.46
C LEU A 27 -5.05 -1.15 1.86
N LEU A 28 -4.65 -0.67 0.68
CA LEU A 28 -5.33 0.46 0.06
C LEU A 28 -6.77 0.15 -0.33
N ARG A 29 -7.02 -1.02 -0.91
CA ARG A 29 -8.31 -1.34 -1.51
C ARG A 29 -9.33 -1.89 -0.52
N GLU A 30 -8.89 -2.78 0.35
CA GLU A 30 -9.78 -3.59 1.18
C GLU A 30 -9.93 -2.97 2.57
N GLU A 31 -8.86 -2.43 3.15
CA GLU A 31 -8.89 -1.84 4.49
C GLU A 31 -9.20 -0.33 4.47
N LEU A 32 -8.64 0.39 3.50
CA LEU A 32 -8.85 1.83 3.34
C LEU A 32 -9.92 2.18 2.30
N GLU A 33 -10.52 1.18 1.64
CA GLU A 33 -11.57 1.32 0.62
C GLU A 33 -11.20 2.24 -0.56
N MET A 34 -9.91 2.50 -0.78
CA MET A 34 -9.38 3.33 -1.87
C MET A 34 -9.24 2.52 -3.15
N THR A 35 -10.38 2.23 -3.78
CA THR A 35 -10.46 1.33 -4.94
C THR A 35 -9.95 1.90 -6.27
N GLY A 36 -9.34 3.10 -6.25
CA GLY A 36 -8.74 3.75 -7.42
C GLY A 36 -7.59 2.94 -8.02
N THR A 37 -6.65 2.49 -7.17
CA THR A 37 -5.58 1.56 -7.53
C THR A 37 -6.17 0.20 -7.88
N LYS A 38 -5.77 -0.41 -9.01
CA LYS A 38 -6.44 -1.60 -9.54
C LYS A 38 -5.65 -2.88 -9.33
N TYR A 39 -6.36 -3.97 -9.02
CA TYR A 39 -5.84 -5.32 -9.18
C TYR A 39 -5.94 -5.71 -10.65
N GLY A 40 -4.80 -6.04 -11.26
CA GLY A 40 -4.73 -6.51 -12.65
C GLY A 40 -4.22 -7.95 -12.73
N CYS A 41 -2.93 -8.14 -12.41
CA CYS A 41 -2.28 -9.46 -12.51
C CYS A 41 -1.74 -10.03 -11.18
N GLY A 42 -1.51 -9.20 -10.16
CA GLY A 42 -0.91 -9.63 -8.88
C GLY A 42 0.56 -10.07 -8.95
N SER A 43 1.19 -10.03 -10.13
CA SER A 43 2.57 -10.49 -10.39
C SER A 43 3.53 -9.38 -10.80
N GLY A 44 3.09 -8.12 -10.77
CA GLY A 44 3.92 -6.95 -11.15
C GLY A 44 4.10 -6.72 -12.65
N GLU A 45 3.40 -7.45 -13.50
CA GLU A 45 3.57 -7.41 -14.97
C GLU A 45 2.77 -6.28 -15.65
N CYS A 46 1.56 -5.96 -15.16
CA CYS A 46 0.64 -5.06 -15.87
C CYS A 46 0.72 -3.58 -15.46
N GLY A 47 1.31 -3.24 -14.30
CA GLY A 47 1.36 -1.86 -13.79
C GLY A 47 0.02 -1.26 -13.33
N ALA A 48 -1.10 -2.00 -13.38
CA ALA A 48 -2.42 -1.46 -12.99
C ALA A 48 -2.52 -1.02 -11.50
N CYS A 49 -1.59 -1.52 -10.68
CA CYS A 49 -1.51 -1.26 -9.25
C CYS A 49 -0.44 -0.22 -8.87
N THR A 50 0.15 0.49 -9.85
CA THR A 50 1.26 1.41 -9.57
C THR A 50 0.83 2.55 -8.65
N VAL A 51 1.62 2.79 -7.61
CA VAL A 51 1.49 3.92 -6.67
C VAL A 51 2.87 4.55 -6.45
N LEU A 52 2.90 5.71 -5.79
CA LEU A 52 4.14 6.35 -5.36
C LEU A 52 4.38 6.04 -3.88
N VAL A 53 5.61 5.63 -3.55
CA VAL A 53 6.11 5.56 -2.17
C VAL A 53 7.40 6.38 -2.13
N ASN A 54 7.42 7.44 -1.33
CA ASN A 54 8.51 8.42 -1.26
C ASN A 54 8.91 8.94 -2.66
N GLY A 55 7.91 9.23 -3.49
CA GLY A 55 8.09 9.71 -4.86
C GLY A 55 8.56 8.67 -5.88
N LYS A 56 8.76 7.40 -5.48
CA LYS A 56 9.16 6.31 -6.39
C LYS A 56 7.96 5.47 -6.78
N ALA A 57 7.83 5.18 -8.07
CA ALA A 57 6.81 4.27 -8.57
C ALA A 57 7.10 2.83 -8.13
N VAL A 58 6.12 2.20 -7.50
CA VAL A 58 6.19 0.79 -7.07
C VAL A 58 4.91 0.05 -7.48
N ASN A 59 5.03 -1.26 -7.72
CA ASN A 59 3.88 -2.13 -7.89
C ASN A 59 3.31 -2.49 -6.52
N SER A 60 2.19 -1.88 -6.12
CA SER A 60 1.61 -2.10 -4.78
C SER A 60 1.20 -3.55 -4.52
N CYS A 61 0.92 -4.35 -5.56
CA CYS A 61 0.62 -5.78 -5.42
C CYS A 61 1.82 -6.65 -4.97
N LEU A 62 3.05 -6.13 -5.05
CA LEU A 62 4.26 -6.82 -4.60
C LEU A 62 4.96 -6.08 -3.44
N PHE A 63 4.46 -4.92 -3.04
CA PHE A 63 5.06 -4.10 -2.00
C PHE A 63 4.42 -4.47 -0.65
N PRO A 64 5.16 -4.92 0.37
CA PRO A 64 4.59 -5.22 1.68
C PRO A 64 4.02 -3.97 2.34
N ALA A 65 2.79 -4.03 2.85
CA ALA A 65 2.14 -2.90 3.49
C ALA A 65 2.87 -2.41 4.76
N VAL A 66 3.60 -3.29 5.45
CA VAL A 66 4.38 -2.88 6.62
C VAL A 66 5.60 -2.01 6.29
N GLU A 67 6.06 -2.01 5.04
CA GLU A 67 7.24 -1.25 4.61
C GLU A 67 6.94 0.25 4.37
N ILE A 68 5.67 0.66 4.40
CA ILE A 68 5.33 2.09 4.30
C ILE A 68 5.39 2.83 5.64
N ASP A 69 5.81 2.19 6.73
CA ASP A 69 6.02 2.86 8.01
C ASP A 69 7.04 4.01 7.86
N GLY A 70 6.62 5.21 8.25
CA GLY A 70 7.36 6.47 8.08
C GLY A 70 7.42 7.01 6.64
N ALA A 71 6.72 6.39 5.68
CA ALA A 71 6.75 6.79 4.28
C ALA A 71 5.63 7.79 3.90
N THR A 72 5.75 8.32 2.69
CA THR A 72 4.79 9.20 2.01
C THR A 72 4.33 8.63 0.67
#